data_AF-A0A8S2WZJ5-F1
#
_entry.id   AF-A0A8S2WZJ5-F1
#
_cell.length_a   1.000
_cell.length_b   1.000
_cell.length_c   1.000
_cell.angle_alpha   90.00
_cell.angle_beta   90.00
_cell.angle_gamma   90.00
#
_symmetry.space_group_name_H-M   'P 1'
#
loop_
_entity.id
_entity.type
_entity.pdbx_description
1 polymer ?
#
loop_
_entity_poly.entity_id
_entity_poly.type
_entity_poly.pdbx_seq_one_letter_code
_entity_poly.pdbx_strand_id
1 'polypeptide(L)'
;RGSRIVCTVYNDMKLILQMPRGNLETIYPRQLLLTYICNNLIDTNNQSEEPNYKRAFELMRKNRLNLNFLYDYKPKHFLDSIKTFIKAIHNDDDLCLFLSELDNEKNTKHELIKYVLKQEPM
;
A
#
# COMPACT_ATOMS: atom_id res chain seq x y z
N ARG A 1 11.96 -11.81 22.95
CA ARG A 1 12.55 -10.45 22.99
C ARG A 1 14.03 -10.60 22.62
N GLY A 2 14.49 -9.96 21.54
CA GLY A 2 15.90 -10.05 21.11
C GLY A 2 16.15 -10.30 19.61
N SER A 3 15.11 -10.28 18.77
CA SER A 3 15.32 -10.34 17.32
C SER A 3 15.96 -9.03 16.82
N ARG A 4 16.86 -9.13 15.85
CA ARG A 4 17.58 -7.98 15.27
C ARG A 4 17.25 -7.85 13.79
N ILE A 5 17.05 -6.63 13.32
CA ILE A 5 16.98 -6.37 11.88
C ILE A 5 18.38 -6.53 11.33
N VAL A 6 18.52 -7.39 10.32
CA VAL A 6 19.81 -7.64 9.66
C VAL A 6 19.84 -7.13 8.22
N CYS A 7 18.68 -7.06 7.56
CA CYS A 7 18.59 -6.59 6.19
C CYS A 7 17.18 -6.07 5.88
N THR A 8 17.12 -4.96 5.15
CA THR A 8 15.96 -4.52 4.36
C THR A 8 16.25 -4.79 2.90
N VAL A 9 15.25 -5.21 2.14
CA VAL A 9 15.40 -5.42 0.71
C VAL A 9 15.00 -4.15 -0.02
N TYR A 10 15.91 -3.60 -0.83
CA TYR A 10 15.64 -2.38 -1.62
C TYR A 10 14.47 -2.62 -2.57
N ASN A 11 13.49 -1.70 -2.57
CA ASN A 11 12.29 -1.74 -3.41
C ASN A 11 11.42 -3.02 -3.24
N ASP A 12 11.53 -3.70 -2.10
CA ASP A 12 10.70 -4.84 -1.71
C ASP A 12 10.18 -4.61 -0.29
N MET A 13 9.11 -5.31 0.07
CA MET A 13 8.36 -5.10 1.31
C MET A 13 8.86 -6.01 2.45
N LYS A 14 9.99 -6.69 2.22
CA LYS A 14 10.58 -7.71 3.09
C LYS A 14 11.52 -7.09 4.12
N LEU A 15 11.36 -7.54 5.35
CA LEU A 15 12.30 -7.29 6.44
C LEU A 15 12.85 -8.63 6.92
N ILE A 16 14.18 -8.76 6.95
CA ILE A 16 14.85 -9.95 7.44
C ILE A 16 15.25 -9.72 8.90
N LEU A 17 14.73 -10.57 9.77
CA LEU A 17 15.03 -10.58 11.20
C LEU A 17 15.90 -11.78 11.53
N GLN A 18 16.95 -11.56 12.33
CA GLN A 18 17.65 -12.64 13.00
C GLN A 18 17.03 -12.86 14.38
N MET A 19 16.54 -14.07 14.63
CA MET A 19 15.99 -14.47 15.92
C MET A 19 17.11 -14.73 16.92
N PRO A 20 16.85 -14.65 18.24
CA PRO A 20 17.88 -14.83 19.28
C PRO A 20 18.67 -16.15 19.20
N ARG A 21 18.12 -17.17 18.54
CA ARG A 21 18.75 -18.50 18.35
C ARG A 21 19.52 -18.64 17.03
N GLY A 22 19.65 -17.57 16.25
CA GLY A 22 20.39 -17.55 14.98
C GLY A 22 19.54 -17.74 13.71
N ASN A 23 18.29 -18.22 13.83
CA ASN A 23 17.38 -18.38 12.69
C ASN A 23 17.10 -17.04 12.00
N LEU A 24 16.98 -17.05 10.68
CA LEU A 24 16.50 -15.91 9.91
C LEU A 24 15.01 -16.07 9.61
N GLU A 25 14.25 -15.02 9.88
CA GLU A 25 12.83 -14.93 9.58
C GLU A 25 12.60 -13.75 8.63
N THR A 26 11.83 -13.97 7.57
CA THR A 26 11.36 -12.89 6.70
C THR A 26 9.96 -12.50 7.10
N ILE A 27 9.75 -11.23 7.39
CA ILE A 27 8.43 -10.67 7.66
C ILE A 27 8.08 -9.60 6.61
N TYR A 28 6.78 -9.36 6.44
CA TYR A 28 6.23 -8.32 5.57
C TYR A 28 5.44 -7.33 6.42
N PRO A 29 6.10 -6.32 7.02
CA PRO A 29 5.42 -5.30 7.81
C PRO A 29 4.39 -4.57 6.95
N ARG A 30 3.15 -4.42 7.45
CA ARG A 30 2.09 -3.71 6.72
C ARG A 30 2.51 -2.29 6.33
N GLN A 31 3.32 -1.66 7.15
CA GLN A 31 3.85 -0.31 6.91
C GLN A 31 4.73 -0.28 5.66
N LEU A 32 5.65 -1.23 5.49
CA LEU A 32 6.53 -1.28 4.31
C LEU A 32 5.72 -1.58 3.03
N LEU A 33 4.73 -2.47 3.13
CA LEU A 33 3.79 -2.75 2.05
C LEU A 33 3.03 -1.48 1.61
N LEU A 34 2.50 -0.72 2.57
CA LEU A 34 1.77 0.51 2.27
C LEU A 34 2.68 1.60 1.71
N THR A 35 3.87 1.79 2.27
CA THR A 35 4.86 2.73 1.73
C THR A 35 5.23 2.38 0.30
N TYR A 36 5.42 1.10 -0.02
CA TYR A 36 5.66 0.66 -1.38
C TYR A 36 4.46 0.93 -2.30
N ILE A 37 3.23 0.59 -1.88
CA ILE A 37 2.03 0.88 -2.67
C ILE A 37 1.91 2.39 -2.94
N CYS A 38 2.09 3.22 -1.92
CA CYS A 38 2.02 4.67 -2.05
C CYS A 38 3.13 5.18 -2.98
N ASN A 39 4.39 4.95 -2.64
CA ASN A 39 5.52 5.63 -3.28
C ASN A 39 5.89 5.04 -4.64
N ASN A 40 5.57 3.77 -4.91
CA ASN A 40 6.03 3.09 -6.13
C ASN A 40 4.91 2.75 -7.10
N LEU A 41 3.65 2.72 -6.66
CA LEU A 41 2.53 2.33 -7.50
C LEU A 41 1.50 3.45 -7.69
N ILE A 42 1.25 4.26 -6.65
CA ILE A 42 0.26 5.35 -6.71
C ILE A 42 0.94 6.69 -7.00
N ASP A 43 1.96 7.03 -6.23
CA ASP A 43 2.77 8.23 -6.40
C ASP A 43 3.77 7.97 -7.51
N THR A 44 3.41 8.44 -8.69
CA THR A 44 4.28 8.45 -9.85
C THR A 44 5.35 9.51 -9.59
N ASN A 45 6.39 9.15 -8.83
CA ASN A 45 7.49 10.07 -8.45
C ASN A 45 8.24 10.63 -9.67
N ASN A 46 8.02 10.06 -10.85
CA ASN A 46 8.36 10.65 -12.13
C ASN A 46 7.04 11.09 -12.79
N GLN A 47 6.91 12.38 -13.11
CA GLN A 47 5.73 13.02 -13.72
C GLN A 47 5.26 12.42 -15.06
N SER A 48 5.91 11.37 -15.55
CA SER A 48 5.72 10.80 -16.90
C SER A 48 5.07 9.41 -16.89
N GLU A 49 4.80 8.81 -15.73
CA GLU A 49 4.22 7.47 -15.64
C GLU A 49 2.81 7.52 -15.04
N GLU A 50 1.90 6.66 -15.53
CA GLU A 50 0.56 6.51 -14.95
C GLU A 50 0.60 5.62 -13.69
N PRO A 51 -0.30 5.83 -12.70
CA PRO A 51 -0.37 5.00 -11.51
C PRO A 51 -0.72 3.54 -11.85
N ASN A 52 0.01 2.60 -11.25
CA ASN A 52 -0.20 1.16 -11.45
C ASN A 52 -1.26 0.62 -10.47
N TYR A 53 -2.52 1.00 -10.71
CA TYR A 53 -3.65 0.59 -9.88
C TYR A 53 -3.89 -0.91 -9.84
N LYS A 54 -3.61 -1.63 -10.94
CA LYS A 54 -3.73 -3.09 -10.99
C LYS A 54 -2.87 -3.73 -9.90
N ARG A 55 -1.59 -3.36 -9.87
CA ARG A 55 -0.65 -3.94 -8.91
C ARG A 55 -0.96 -3.52 -7.47
N ALA A 56 -1.36 -2.27 -7.27
CA ALA A 56 -1.76 -1.76 -5.95
C ALA A 56 -2.95 -2.56 -5.39
N PHE A 57 -3.99 -2.75 -6.21
CA PHE A 57 -5.18 -3.50 -5.83
C PHE A 57 -4.87 -4.96 -5.48
N GLU A 58 -4.11 -5.67 -6.31
CA GLU A 58 -3.72 -7.06 -6.06
C GLU A 58 -2.96 -7.21 -4.73
N LEU A 59 -2.02 -6.30 -4.45
CA LEU A 59 -1.24 -6.32 -3.22
C LEU A 59 -2.11 -6.05 -2.00
N MET A 60 -3.04 -5.10 -2.09
CA MET A 60 -3.96 -4.80 -1.00
C MET A 60 -4.91 -5.96 -0.73
N ARG A 61 -5.53 -6.53 -1.78
CA ARG A 61 -6.41 -7.70 -1.68
C ARG A 61 -5.68 -8.90 -1.09
N LYS A 62 -4.48 -9.22 -1.58
CA LYS A 62 -3.67 -10.35 -1.08
C LYS A 62 -3.32 -10.21 0.40
N ASN A 63 -3.04 -8.99 0.86
CA ASN A 63 -2.63 -8.71 2.23
C ASN A 63 -3.79 -8.28 3.14
N ARG A 64 -5.03 -8.36 2.65
CA ARG A 64 -6.26 -7.98 3.38
C ARG A 64 -6.20 -6.56 3.94
N LEU A 65 -5.68 -5.64 3.13
CA LEU A 65 -5.77 -4.21 3.38
C LEU A 65 -7.12 -3.70 2.89
N ASN A 66 -7.72 -2.77 3.62
CA ASN A 66 -8.96 -2.13 3.22
C ASN A 66 -8.74 -1.29 1.95
N LEU A 67 -9.47 -1.61 0.89
CA LEU A 67 -9.38 -1.04 -0.45
C LEU A 67 -9.88 0.41 -0.51
N ASN A 68 -10.67 0.87 0.46
CA ASN A 68 -11.04 2.28 0.61
C ASN A 68 -9.80 3.19 0.68
N PHE A 69 -8.66 2.65 1.11
CA PHE A 69 -7.37 3.35 1.13
C PHE A 69 -6.94 3.88 -0.26
N LEU A 70 -7.30 3.22 -1.36
CA LEU A 70 -6.97 3.69 -2.71
C LEU A 70 -7.59 5.06 -3.02
N TYR A 71 -8.78 5.32 -2.48
CA TYR A 71 -9.42 6.63 -2.54
C TYR A 71 -8.91 7.54 -1.41
N ASP A 72 -8.90 7.06 -0.17
CA ASP A 72 -8.55 7.85 1.01
C ASP A 72 -7.14 8.44 0.93
N TYR A 73 -6.14 7.72 0.39
CA TYR A 73 -4.77 8.18 0.38
C TYR A 73 -4.59 9.55 -0.30
N LYS A 74 -5.10 9.70 -1.53
CA LYS A 74 -5.11 10.96 -2.30
C LYS A 74 -6.39 11.08 -3.14
N PRO A 75 -7.52 11.53 -2.55
CA PRO A 75 -8.83 11.51 -3.21
C PRO A 75 -8.86 12.25 -4.54
N LYS A 76 -8.26 13.45 -4.61
CA LYS A 76 -8.19 14.24 -5.85
C LYS A 76 -7.44 13.49 -6.96
N HIS A 77 -6.25 12.98 -6.65
CA HIS A 77 -5.44 12.21 -7.59
C HIS A 77 -6.16 10.94 -8.07
N PHE A 78 -6.82 10.23 -7.17
CA PHE A 78 -7.61 9.04 -7.53
C PHE A 78 -8.77 9.38 -8.46
N LEU A 79 -9.50 10.48 -8.19
CA LEU A 79 -10.59 10.92 -9.05
C LEU A 79 -10.09 11.36 -10.43
N ASP A 80 -8.95 12.05 -10.49
CA ASP A 80 -8.33 12.47 -11.76
C ASP A 80 -7.88 11.25 -12.60
N SER A 81 -7.51 10.15 -11.94
CA SER A 81 -7.03 8.91 -12.57
C SER A 81 -8.03 7.74 -12.52
N ILE A 82 -9.31 8.02 -12.22
CA ILE A 82 -10.35 6.99 -12.05
C ILE A 82 -10.54 6.12 -13.29
N LYS A 83 -10.36 6.70 -14.49
CA LYS A 83 -10.44 5.97 -15.75
C LYS A 83 -9.33 4.93 -15.86
N THR A 84 -8.13 5.25 -15.40
CA THR A 84 -6.99 4.32 -15.34
C THR A 84 -7.26 3.22 -14.33
N PHE A 85 -7.81 3.55 -13.16
CA PHE A 85 -8.22 2.56 -12.17
C PHE A 85 -9.25 1.56 -12.72
N ILE A 86 -10.35 2.04 -13.31
CA ILE A 86 -11.40 1.17 -13.87
C ILE A 86 -10.85 0.30 -15.01
N LYS A 87 -10.01 0.87 -15.89
CA LYS A 87 -9.36 0.08 -16.95
C LYS A 87 -8.40 -0.97 -16.38
N ALA A 88 -7.71 -0.67 -15.28
CA ALA A 88 -6.75 -1.58 -14.66
C ALA A 88 -7.42 -2.78 -13.98
N ILE A 89 -8.62 -2.57 -13.43
CA ILE A 89 -9.43 -3.62 -12.79
C ILE A 89 -10.44 -4.16 -13.80
N HIS A 90 -10.03 -5.19 -14.54
CA HIS A 90 -10.82 -5.77 -15.63
C HIS A 90 -11.94 -6.72 -15.20
N ASN A 91 -11.99 -7.15 -13.93
CA ASN A 91 -12.99 -8.11 -13.45
C ASN A 91 -14.09 -7.40 -12.63
N ASP A 92 -15.35 -7.70 -12.97
CA ASP A 92 -16.54 -7.19 -12.30
C ASP A 92 -16.53 -7.50 -10.79
N ASP A 93 -16.07 -8.70 -10.39
CA ASP A 93 -16.00 -9.08 -8.97
C ASP A 93 -15.05 -8.17 -8.16
N ASP A 94 -13.93 -7.77 -8.78
CA ASP A 94 -12.94 -6.92 -8.11
C ASP A 94 -13.45 -5.48 -7.98
N LEU A 95 -14.22 -5.00 -8.97
CA LEU A 95 -14.91 -3.72 -8.88
C LEU A 95 -16.02 -3.76 -7.82
N CYS A 96 -16.83 -4.81 -7.78
CA CYS A 96 -17.85 -5.01 -6.75
C CYS A 96 -17.22 -5.06 -5.36
N LEU A 97 -16.09 -5.76 -5.21
CA LEU A 97 -15.34 -5.81 -3.95
C LEU A 97 -14.87 -4.41 -3.54
N PHE A 98 -14.25 -3.65 -4.46
CA PHE A 98 -13.85 -2.27 -4.19
C PHE A 98 -15.01 -1.42 -3.70
N LEU A 99 -16.13 -1.42 -4.44
CA LEU A 99 -17.32 -0.65 -4.10
C LEU A 99 -17.92 -1.06 -2.75
N SER A 100 -17.87 -2.34 -2.40
CA SER A 100 -18.37 -2.85 -1.11
C SER A 100 -17.55 -2.41 0.10
N GLU A 101 -16.28 -2.06 -0.12
CA GLU A 101 -15.38 -1.57 0.94
C GLU A 101 -15.38 -0.04 1.07
N LEU A 102 -16.00 0.69 0.13
CA LEU A 102 -16.14 2.14 0.22
C LEU A 102 -17.04 2.51 1.41
N ASP A 103 -16.48 3.27 2.35
CA ASP A 103 -17.15 3.68 3.57
C ASP A 103 -16.67 5.08 3.96
N ASN A 104 -17.61 6.03 4.10
CA ASN A 104 -17.31 7.41 4.47
C ASN A 104 -16.97 7.58 5.96
N GLU A 105 -17.42 6.64 6.81
CA GLU A 105 -17.21 6.72 8.26
C GLU A 105 -15.92 6.01 8.69
N LYS A 106 -15.56 4.91 8.01
CA LYS A 106 -14.30 4.19 8.24
C LYS A 106 -13.16 4.79 7.45
N ASN A 107 -12.67 5.92 7.95
CA ASN A 107 -11.52 6.60 7.40
C ASN A 107 -10.24 5.75 7.59
N THR A 108 -9.85 5.01 6.55
CA THR A 108 -8.63 4.18 6.58
C THR A 108 -7.36 5.02 6.70
N LYS A 109 -7.46 6.33 6.45
CA LYS A 109 -6.39 7.28 6.74
C LYS A 109 -5.89 7.12 8.18
N HIS A 110 -6.77 7.01 9.17
CA HIS A 110 -6.35 7.20 10.55
C HIS A 110 -5.53 6.03 11.13
N GLU A 111 -5.71 4.82 10.59
CA GLU A 111 -4.94 3.63 10.99
C GLU A 111 -3.60 3.50 10.26
N LEU A 112 -3.52 3.97 9.00
CA LEU A 112 -2.41 3.65 8.10
C LEU A 112 -1.53 4.87 7.75
N ILE A 113 -2.10 6.08 7.71
CA ILE A 113 -1.40 7.30 7.25
C ILE A 113 -0.51 7.93 8.32
N LYS A 114 -0.74 7.68 9.61
CA LYS A 114 0.11 8.18 10.71
C LYS A 114 1.60 7.85 10.54
N TYR A 115 1.91 6.82 9.75
CA TYR A 115 3.26 6.33 9.51
C TYR A 115 3.81 6.69 8.12
N VAL A 116 2.94 6.96 7.14
CA VAL A 116 3.34 7.31 5.76
C VAL A 116 3.56 8.83 5.60
N LEU A 117 2.77 9.66 6.30
CA LEU A 117 2.85 11.13 6.21
C LEU A 117 3.67 11.80 7.33
N LYS A 118 4.35 11.04 8.21
CA LYS A 118 5.35 11.62 9.13
C LYS A 118 6.71 11.78 8.44
N GLN A 119 6.73 12.65 7.45
CA GLN A 119 7.94 13.27 6.89
C GLN A 119 7.58 14.75 6.65
N GLU A 120 7.25 15.49 7.71
CA GLU A 120 7.47 16.94 7.68
C GLU A 120 8.84 17.19 8.32
N PRO A 121 9.78 17.84 7.62
CA PRO A 121 11.07 18.19 8.20
C PRO A 121 10.85 19.21 9.32
N MET A 122 11.53 19.01 10.44
CA MET A 122 11.70 20.08 11.45
C MET A 122 12.68 21.12 10.90
#